data_AF-A0A177EBR9-F1
#
_entry.id   AF-A0A177EBR9-F1
#
_cell.length_a   1.000
_cell.length_b   1.000
_cell.length_c   1.000
_cell.angle_alpha   90.00
_cell.angle_beta   90.00
_cell.angle_gamma   90.00
#
_symmetry.space_group_name_H-M   'P 1'
#
loop_
_entity.id
_entity.type
_entity.pdbx_description
1 polymer ?
#
loop_
_entity_poly.entity_id
_entity_poly.type
_entity_poly.pdbx_seq_one_letter_code
_entity_poly.pdbx_strand_id
1 'polypeptide(L)'
;MIDFASELARLKKEKRFRRLPLIEARRGPYIKIAGRWLLNLSSNDYMGLSERLSLKEILNGLENLPSGAGAARLLSGNHELYQLLEEKLGHLYGKKALIFSSGYHANIGIISALAGRKDIIFADKLVHASIIDGIRLSSSRFFRYPHNDLKALSKLLEDHRFNHKRAFIVTESLFSMDGDLCPLKELVELKKKFEAFLILDEAHAIGVYGQKGLGLAEEYSLLKEVDLIIGTFGKALGSYGAFAVAEEEVIDVLINKARSFIFTTALPPVIVAANLKAVSLLPELENERQKLRALAFWFRESLGLSGDSPIVPIILGENERALAASEKLFETGFFVPAIRPPTVPQGTARLRVSLTAQMEKDALFPLVDFVGDLCKTL
;
A
#
# COMPACT_ATOMS: atom_id res chain seq x y z
N MET A 1 -25.34 19.31 -23.18
CA MET A 1 -24.12 20.01 -22.72
C MET A 1 -23.55 19.19 -21.58
N ILE A 2 -22.25 18.91 -21.55
CA ILE A 2 -21.65 18.20 -20.40
C ILE A 2 -21.63 19.18 -19.22
N ASP A 3 -22.41 18.89 -18.17
CA ASP A 3 -22.57 19.77 -17.01
C ASP A 3 -21.80 19.24 -15.80
N PHE A 4 -20.52 19.63 -15.72
CA PHE A 4 -19.69 19.31 -14.56
C PHE A 4 -20.08 20.09 -13.30
N ALA A 5 -20.81 21.21 -13.42
CA ALA A 5 -21.22 22.00 -12.26
C ALA A 5 -22.28 21.27 -11.45
N SER A 6 -23.26 20.64 -12.12
CA SER A 6 -24.25 19.76 -11.50
C SER A 6 -23.60 18.56 -10.78
N GLU A 7 -22.61 17.91 -11.41
CA GLU A 7 -21.88 16.80 -10.79
C GLU A 7 -21.12 17.23 -9.52
N LEU A 8 -20.46 18.40 -9.54
CA LEU A 8 -19.82 18.97 -8.35
C LEU A 8 -20.84 19.33 -7.27
N ALA A 9 -22.01 19.88 -7.63
CA ALA A 9 -23.08 20.18 -6.70
C ALA A 9 -23.60 18.89 -6.02
N ARG A 10 -23.74 17.81 -6.80
CA ARG A 10 -24.12 16.47 -6.30
C ARG A 10 -23.08 15.93 -5.31
N LEU A 11 -21.80 15.97 -5.64
CA LEU A 11 -20.71 15.57 -4.73
C LEU A 11 -20.69 16.38 -3.44
N LYS A 12 -20.98 17.70 -3.50
CA LYS A 12 -21.10 18.55 -2.31
C LYS A 12 -22.31 18.16 -1.46
N LYS A 13 -23.47 17.96 -2.09
CA LYS A 13 -24.72 17.56 -1.42
C LYS A 13 -24.57 16.23 -0.69
N GLU A 14 -23.88 15.26 -1.30
CA GLU A 14 -23.64 13.93 -0.74
C GLU A 14 -22.44 13.87 0.23
N LYS A 15 -21.83 15.02 0.55
CA LYS A 15 -20.62 15.12 1.37
C LYS A 15 -19.50 14.22 0.85
N ARG A 16 -19.32 14.11 -0.45
CA ARG A 16 -18.22 13.38 -1.12
C ARG A 16 -17.19 14.28 -1.76
N PHE A 17 -17.48 15.58 -1.89
CA PHE A 17 -16.52 16.57 -2.37
C PHE A 17 -15.28 16.64 -1.47
N ARG A 18 -14.10 16.72 -2.08
CA ARG A 18 -12.78 16.73 -1.42
C ARG A 18 -11.98 17.96 -1.86
N ARG A 19 -11.11 18.45 -1.00
CA ARG A 19 -10.13 19.50 -1.31
C ARG A 19 -8.74 18.99 -0.98
N LEU A 20 -7.74 19.45 -1.74
CA LEU A 20 -6.35 19.18 -1.43
C LEU A 20 -5.92 20.07 -0.26
N PRO A 21 -5.43 19.52 0.86
CA PRO A 21 -4.85 20.33 1.91
C PRO A 21 -3.50 20.87 1.45
N LEU A 22 -3.23 22.16 1.72
CA LEU A 22 -1.91 22.74 1.54
C LEU A 22 -1.05 22.38 2.76
N ILE A 23 -0.04 21.54 2.55
CA ILE A 23 0.94 21.20 3.58
C ILE A 23 2.08 22.23 3.50
N GLU A 24 2.12 23.15 4.46
CA GLU A 24 3.09 24.26 4.50
C GLU A 24 4.48 23.80 4.93
N ALA A 25 4.53 22.85 5.85
CA ALA A 25 5.77 22.31 6.41
C ALA A 25 5.56 20.92 7.02
N ARG A 26 6.66 20.22 7.24
CA ARG A 26 6.72 18.92 7.92
C ARG A 26 7.84 18.96 8.98
N ARG A 27 7.65 18.18 10.05
CA ARG A 27 8.63 18.01 11.12
C ARG A 27 8.35 16.69 11.83
N GLY A 28 9.01 15.61 11.40
CA GLY A 28 8.79 14.29 11.97
C GLY A 28 7.31 13.89 11.81
N PRO A 29 6.60 13.49 12.88
CA PRO A 29 5.20 13.09 12.76
C PRO A 29 4.23 14.27 12.61
N TYR A 30 4.70 15.52 12.60
CA TYR A 30 3.86 16.71 12.52
C TYR A 30 3.86 17.36 11.14
N ILE A 31 2.71 17.92 10.76
CA ILE A 31 2.54 18.74 9.56
C ILE A 31 1.95 20.10 9.90
N LYS A 32 2.23 21.10 9.06
CA LYS A 32 1.66 22.44 9.21
C LYS A 32 0.61 22.71 8.15
N ILE A 33 -0.61 23.07 8.58
CA ILE A 33 -1.74 23.42 7.70
C ILE A 33 -2.40 24.68 8.26
N ALA A 34 -2.59 25.70 7.41
CA ALA A 34 -3.20 26.97 7.77
C ALA A 34 -2.57 27.60 9.03
N GLY A 35 -1.24 27.63 9.09
CA GLY A 35 -0.49 28.17 10.22
C GLY A 35 -0.37 27.24 11.45
N ARG A 36 -1.10 26.12 11.51
CA ARG A 36 -1.19 25.24 12.71
C ARG A 36 -0.37 23.97 12.55
N TRP A 37 0.36 23.59 13.60
CA TRP A 37 1.04 22.29 13.69
C TRP A 37 0.06 21.22 14.17
N LEU A 38 0.02 20.10 13.46
CA LEU A 38 -0.92 19.01 13.69
C LEU A 38 -0.15 17.68 13.69
N LEU A 39 -0.48 16.77 14.61
CA LEU A 39 0.01 15.39 14.55
C LEU A 39 -0.63 14.72 13.32
N ASN A 40 0.20 14.23 12.39
CA ASN A 40 -0.26 13.67 11.13
C ASN A 40 -0.53 12.17 11.25
N LEU A 41 -1.80 11.82 11.43
CA LEU A 41 -2.26 10.44 11.53
C LEU A 41 -2.77 9.89 10.19
N SER A 42 -2.37 10.52 9.09
CA SER A 42 -2.74 10.13 7.73
C SER A 42 -1.54 9.75 6.86
N SER A 43 -0.32 9.88 7.40
CA SER A 43 0.90 9.52 6.68
C SER A 43 0.96 8.02 6.44
N ASN A 44 1.43 7.62 5.26
CA ASN A 44 1.84 6.23 5.01
C ASN A 44 3.36 6.05 5.13
N ASP A 45 4.10 7.07 5.57
CA ASP A 45 5.53 6.97 5.87
C ASP A 45 5.75 6.27 7.22
N TYR A 46 5.42 4.98 7.28
CA TYR A 46 5.36 4.20 8.51
C TYR A 46 6.67 4.21 9.30
N MET A 47 7.82 4.20 8.61
CA MET A 47 9.14 4.20 9.23
C MET A 47 9.77 5.60 9.32
N GLY A 48 9.10 6.64 8.81
CA GLY A 48 9.61 8.01 8.85
C GLY A 48 10.85 8.24 7.97
N LEU A 49 10.99 7.49 6.88
CA LEU A 49 12.19 7.55 6.05
C LEU A 49 12.19 8.73 5.09
N SER A 50 11.03 9.34 4.80
CA SER A 50 10.93 10.42 3.80
C SER A 50 11.71 11.68 4.16
N GLU A 51 11.96 11.91 5.47
CA GLU A 51 12.77 13.01 5.98
C GLU A 51 14.11 12.55 6.58
N ARG A 52 14.40 11.23 6.56
CA ARG A 52 15.61 10.66 7.18
C ARG A 52 16.85 10.84 6.31
N LEU A 53 16.70 10.69 4.99
CA LEU A 53 17.79 10.82 4.03
C LEU A 53 17.78 12.20 3.39
N SER A 54 18.83 12.98 3.62
CA SER A 54 19.05 14.24 2.92
C SER A 54 19.43 14.00 1.45
N LEU A 55 19.17 14.98 0.58
CA LEU A 55 19.61 14.90 -0.82
C LEU A 55 21.14 14.73 -0.93
N LYS A 56 21.91 15.36 -0.03
CA LYS A 56 23.36 15.17 0.04
C LYS A 56 23.72 13.72 0.34
N GLU A 57 23.05 13.09 1.30
CA GLU A 57 23.25 11.67 1.58
C GLU A 57 22.83 10.80 0.41
N ILE A 58 21.71 11.10 -0.27
CA ILE A 58 21.26 10.36 -1.46
C ILE A 58 22.26 10.44 -2.61
N LEU A 59 22.83 11.62 -2.85
CA LEU A 59 23.80 11.86 -3.92
C LEU A 59 25.23 11.49 -3.54
N ASN A 60 25.51 11.13 -2.28
CA ASN A 60 26.86 10.77 -1.86
C ASN A 60 27.41 9.61 -2.70
N GLY A 61 28.56 9.85 -3.35
CA GLY A 61 29.23 8.92 -4.27
C GLY A 61 28.65 8.87 -5.69
N LEU A 62 27.67 9.72 -6.02
CA LEU A 62 27.03 9.78 -7.33
C LEU A 62 27.25 11.16 -7.95
N GLU A 63 28.00 11.22 -9.04
CA GLU A 63 28.27 12.46 -9.79
C GLU A 63 27.40 12.54 -11.05
N ASN A 64 27.03 13.76 -11.45
CA ASN A 64 26.34 14.04 -12.72
C ASN A 64 25.03 13.26 -12.96
N LEU A 65 24.28 12.93 -11.91
CA LEU A 65 22.97 12.28 -12.05
C LEU A 65 21.99 13.19 -12.81
N PRO A 66 21.35 12.69 -13.89
CA PRO A 66 20.36 13.48 -14.60
C PRO A 66 19.08 13.60 -13.74
N SER A 67 18.40 14.75 -13.88
CA SER A 67 17.16 15.04 -13.16
C SER A 67 15.97 14.20 -13.61
N GLY A 68 16.07 13.53 -14.76
CA GLY A 68 15.07 12.63 -15.31
C GLY A 68 15.70 11.53 -16.15
N ALA A 69 14.94 10.46 -16.42
CA ALA A 69 15.43 9.34 -17.22
C ALA A 69 15.43 9.59 -18.73
N GLY A 70 14.71 10.61 -19.22
CA GLY A 70 14.65 10.99 -20.64
C GLY A 70 13.87 10.03 -21.56
N ALA A 71 13.67 8.77 -21.19
CA ALA A 71 12.90 7.79 -21.96
C ALA A 71 12.36 6.64 -21.07
N ALA A 72 11.62 5.72 -21.70
CA ALA A 72 11.26 4.43 -21.09
C ALA A 72 12.49 3.53 -20.87
N ARG A 73 12.39 2.55 -19.96
CA ARG A 73 13.51 1.63 -19.65
C ARG A 73 13.97 0.80 -20.85
N LEU A 74 13.04 0.34 -21.69
CA LEU A 74 13.38 -0.43 -22.90
C LEU A 74 13.99 0.40 -24.03
N LEU A 75 14.08 1.72 -23.84
CA LEU A 75 14.79 2.64 -24.72
C LEU A 75 16.08 3.08 -24.01
N SER A 76 16.32 4.39 -23.87
CA SER A 76 17.50 4.95 -23.22
C SER A 76 17.31 5.30 -21.73
N GLY A 77 16.18 4.91 -21.11
CA GLY A 77 15.84 5.30 -19.74
C GLY A 77 16.36 4.38 -18.62
N ASN A 78 17.07 3.29 -18.96
CA ASN A 78 17.51 2.28 -17.99
C ASN A 78 18.91 2.59 -17.41
N HIS A 79 18.98 3.55 -16.50
CA HIS A 79 20.22 3.89 -15.77
C HIS A 79 20.76 2.69 -14.96
N GLU A 80 22.08 2.60 -14.77
CA GLU A 80 22.75 1.52 -14.00
C GLU A 80 22.20 1.33 -12.57
N LEU A 81 21.62 2.38 -11.96
CA LEU A 81 21.07 2.32 -10.61
C LEU A 81 19.86 1.39 -10.51
N TYR A 82 19.16 1.15 -11.63
CA TYR A 82 18.08 0.16 -11.67
C TYR A 82 18.63 -1.23 -11.39
N GLN A 83 19.73 -1.59 -12.03
CA GLN A 83 20.35 -2.91 -11.85
C GLN A 83 20.77 -3.09 -10.39
N LEU A 84 21.46 -2.12 -9.79
CA LEU A 84 21.87 -2.19 -8.38
C LEU A 84 20.68 -2.33 -7.42
N LEU A 85 19.59 -1.59 -7.67
CA LEU A 85 18.38 -1.68 -6.86
C LEU A 85 17.67 -3.03 -7.03
N GLU A 86 17.54 -3.52 -8.26
CA GLU A 86 16.90 -4.80 -8.58
C GLU A 86 17.70 -5.98 -8.02
N GLU A 87 19.03 -5.95 -8.10
CA GLU A 87 19.92 -6.93 -7.47
C GLU A 87 19.80 -6.90 -5.95
N LYS A 88 19.78 -5.71 -5.32
CA LYS A 88 19.62 -5.58 -3.87
C LYS A 88 18.29 -6.15 -3.39
N LEU A 89 17.19 -5.81 -4.07
CA LEU A 89 15.88 -6.41 -3.79
C LEU A 89 15.92 -7.93 -4.02
N GLY A 90 16.55 -8.37 -5.10
CA GLY A 90 16.64 -9.78 -5.41
C GLY A 90 17.39 -10.60 -4.38
N HIS A 91 18.49 -10.07 -3.83
CA HIS A 91 19.20 -10.68 -2.71
C HIS A 91 18.36 -10.73 -1.42
N LEU A 92 17.56 -9.70 -1.13
CA LEU A 92 16.74 -9.67 0.08
C LEU A 92 15.59 -10.70 0.03
N TYR A 93 14.93 -10.80 -1.12
CA TYR A 93 13.76 -11.68 -1.28
C TYR A 93 14.11 -13.08 -1.82
N GLY A 94 15.31 -13.28 -2.38
CA GLY A 94 15.74 -14.54 -2.99
C GLY A 94 15.08 -14.84 -4.35
N LYS A 95 14.71 -13.80 -5.10
CA LYS A 95 13.93 -13.85 -6.37
C LYS A 95 14.37 -12.69 -7.28
N LYS A 96 13.95 -12.63 -8.54
CA LYS A 96 14.26 -11.49 -9.44
C LYS A 96 13.31 -10.32 -9.15
N ALA A 97 13.81 -9.09 -9.25
CA ALA A 97 13.02 -7.88 -9.00
C ALA A 97 12.85 -7.03 -10.27
N LEU A 98 11.74 -6.29 -10.34
CA LEU A 98 11.46 -5.35 -11.42
C LEU A 98 10.84 -4.05 -10.88
N ILE A 99 11.41 -2.91 -11.24
CA ILE A 99 10.93 -1.59 -10.81
C ILE A 99 9.82 -1.04 -11.70
N PHE A 100 8.79 -0.47 -11.06
CA PHE A 100 7.63 0.21 -11.66
C PHE A 100 7.48 1.64 -11.14
N SER A 101 6.79 2.50 -11.91
CA SER A 101 6.65 3.92 -11.58
C SER A 101 5.78 4.22 -10.36
N SER A 102 4.89 3.32 -9.95
CA SER A 102 4.09 3.41 -8.71
C SER A 102 3.42 2.08 -8.40
N GLY A 103 2.92 1.89 -7.16
CA GLY A 103 2.18 0.67 -6.79
C GLY A 103 0.90 0.48 -7.61
N TYR A 104 0.31 1.59 -8.06
CA TYR A 104 -0.81 1.55 -9.00
C TYR A 104 -0.38 0.99 -10.35
N HIS A 105 0.71 1.51 -10.92
CA HIS A 105 1.24 1.05 -12.21
C HIS A 105 1.72 -0.40 -12.17
N ALA A 106 2.32 -0.84 -11.06
CA ALA A 106 2.71 -2.22 -10.84
C ALA A 106 1.49 -3.14 -10.93
N ASN A 107 0.47 -2.91 -10.09
CA ASN A 107 -0.75 -3.72 -10.08
C ASN A 107 -1.44 -3.81 -11.43
N ILE A 108 -1.69 -2.67 -12.10
CA ILE A 108 -2.38 -2.70 -13.41
C ILE A 108 -1.56 -3.43 -14.46
N GLY A 109 -0.23 -3.26 -14.47
CA GLY A 109 0.66 -3.86 -15.45
C GLY A 109 0.83 -5.35 -15.25
N ILE A 110 1.05 -5.77 -14.00
CA ILE A 110 1.30 -7.16 -13.63
C ILE A 110 0.06 -8.00 -13.93
N ILE A 111 -1.10 -7.59 -13.41
CA ILE A 111 -2.32 -8.39 -13.55
C ILE A 111 -2.73 -8.49 -15.03
N SER A 112 -2.67 -7.38 -15.78
CA SER A 112 -3.04 -7.38 -17.20
C SER A 112 -2.02 -8.06 -18.12
N ALA A 113 -0.76 -8.18 -17.72
CA ALA A 113 0.27 -8.92 -18.47
C ALA A 113 0.19 -10.44 -18.27
N LEU A 114 -0.07 -10.86 -17.02
CA LEU A 114 -0.04 -12.25 -16.61
C LEU A 114 -1.33 -12.99 -16.93
N ALA A 115 -2.49 -12.40 -16.70
CA ALA A 115 -3.80 -13.01 -16.93
C ALA A 115 -4.44 -12.56 -18.25
N GLY A 116 -5.21 -13.44 -18.89
CA GLY A 116 -5.97 -13.15 -20.10
C GLY A 116 -7.27 -13.94 -20.19
N ARG A 117 -7.94 -13.88 -21.35
CA ARG A 117 -9.30 -14.45 -21.58
C ARG A 117 -9.47 -15.94 -21.27
N LYS A 118 -8.38 -16.72 -21.28
CA LYS A 118 -8.39 -18.17 -21.01
C LYS A 118 -8.09 -18.51 -19.55
N ASP A 119 -7.80 -17.50 -18.73
CA ASP A 119 -7.45 -17.64 -17.33
C ASP A 119 -8.60 -17.18 -16.43
N ILE A 120 -8.44 -17.34 -15.13
CA ILE A 120 -9.39 -16.89 -14.12
C ILE A 120 -8.67 -16.18 -12.97
N ILE A 121 -9.28 -15.14 -12.43
CA ILE A 121 -8.78 -14.40 -11.27
C ILE A 121 -9.77 -14.48 -10.11
N PHE A 122 -9.27 -14.78 -8.91
CA PHE A 122 -10.00 -14.69 -7.66
C PHE A 122 -9.39 -13.57 -6.83
N ALA A 123 -10.16 -12.53 -6.55
CA ALA A 123 -9.68 -11.36 -5.82
C ALA A 123 -10.49 -11.12 -4.56
N ASP A 124 -9.84 -10.74 -3.47
CA ASP A 124 -10.54 -10.37 -2.24
C ASP A 124 -11.51 -9.20 -2.51
N LYS A 125 -12.64 -9.14 -1.79
CA LYS A 125 -13.61 -8.08 -1.95
C LYS A 125 -13.04 -6.70 -1.63
N LEU A 126 -12.02 -6.56 -0.79
CA LEU A 126 -11.49 -5.26 -0.37
C LEU A 126 -10.13 -4.91 -0.99
N VAL A 127 -9.64 -5.69 -1.96
CA VAL A 127 -8.41 -5.32 -2.68
C VAL A 127 -8.47 -3.90 -3.26
N HIS A 128 -7.29 -3.28 -3.30
CA HIS A 128 -7.09 -1.92 -3.74
C HIS A 128 -7.60 -1.68 -5.17
N ALA A 129 -8.02 -0.44 -5.43
CA ALA A 129 -8.58 -0.05 -6.72
C ALA A 129 -7.66 -0.38 -7.91
N SER A 130 -6.33 -0.27 -7.75
CA SER A 130 -5.38 -0.63 -8.80
C SER A 130 -5.41 -2.11 -9.17
N ILE A 131 -5.71 -3.00 -8.23
CA ILE A 131 -5.89 -4.43 -8.49
C ILE A 131 -7.16 -4.64 -9.32
N ILE A 132 -8.27 -4.01 -8.92
CA ILE A 132 -9.54 -4.08 -9.66
C ILE A 132 -9.39 -3.57 -11.10
N ASP A 133 -8.69 -2.46 -11.29
CA ASP A 133 -8.47 -1.89 -12.61
C ASP A 133 -7.50 -2.75 -13.44
N GLY A 134 -6.49 -3.36 -12.83
CA GLY A 134 -5.64 -4.38 -13.46
C GLY A 134 -6.43 -5.60 -13.93
N ILE A 135 -7.34 -6.11 -13.10
CA ILE A 135 -8.24 -7.22 -13.44
C ILE A 135 -9.10 -6.84 -14.64
N ARG A 136 -9.71 -5.66 -14.63
CA ARG A 136 -10.53 -5.17 -15.76
C ARG A 136 -9.74 -5.07 -17.06
N LEU A 137 -8.49 -4.61 -17.00
CA LEU A 137 -7.62 -4.51 -18.18
C LEU A 137 -7.17 -5.87 -18.71
N SER A 138 -7.07 -6.90 -17.86
CA SER A 138 -6.65 -8.25 -18.28
C SER A 138 -7.62 -8.95 -19.23
N SER A 139 -8.88 -8.51 -19.30
CA SER A 139 -9.99 -9.24 -19.97
C SER A 139 -10.19 -10.68 -19.46
N SER A 140 -9.60 -11.05 -18.32
CA SER A 140 -9.79 -12.35 -17.67
C SER A 140 -11.17 -12.45 -17.02
N ARG A 141 -11.72 -13.66 -16.94
CA ARG A 141 -12.87 -13.90 -16.06
C ARG A 141 -12.41 -13.73 -14.61
N PHE A 142 -13.24 -13.12 -13.77
CA PHE A 142 -12.88 -12.96 -12.36
C PHE A 142 -14.06 -13.16 -11.42
N PHE A 143 -13.73 -13.58 -10.19
CA PHE A 143 -14.65 -13.60 -9.06
C PHE A 143 -14.07 -12.78 -7.92
N ARG A 144 -14.94 -12.05 -7.22
CA ARG A 144 -14.59 -11.41 -5.95
C ARG A 144 -15.20 -12.19 -4.81
N TYR A 145 -14.37 -12.80 -3.98
CA TYR A 145 -14.81 -13.54 -2.80
C TYR A 145 -14.98 -12.59 -1.61
N PRO A 146 -15.85 -12.89 -0.64
CA PRO A 146 -15.99 -12.09 0.59
C PRO A 146 -14.65 -11.90 1.29
N HIS A 147 -14.49 -10.75 1.93
CA HIS A 147 -13.22 -10.34 2.51
C HIS A 147 -12.68 -11.37 3.52
N ASN A 148 -11.42 -11.80 3.33
CA ASN A 148 -10.73 -12.81 4.14
C ASN A 148 -11.46 -14.16 4.28
N ASP A 149 -12.48 -14.44 3.46
CA ASP A 149 -13.25 -15.69 3.50
C ASP A 149 -12.61 -16.77 2.60
N LEU A 150 -11.65 -17.49 3.17
CA LEU A 150 -10.98 -18.58 2.47
C LEU A 150 -11.89 -19.78 2.18
N LYS A 151 -13.01 -19.94 2.88
CA LYS A 151 -13.99 -21.01 2.59
C LYS A 151 -14.73 -20.69 1.29
N ALA A 152 -15.19 -19.45 1.14
CA ALA A 152 -15.80 -18.98 -0.10
C ALA A 152 -14.79 -19.02 -1.27
N LEU A 153 -13.54 -18.62 -1.05
CA LEU A 153 -12.48 -18.76 -2.05
C LEU A 153 -12.25 -20.23 -2.44
N SER A 154 -12.17 -21.15 -1.48
CA SER A 154 -12.01 -22.58 -1.76
C SER A 154 -13.16 -23.10 -2.63
N LYS A 155 -14.40 -22.72 -2.33
CA LYS A 155 -15.55 -23.13 -3.13
C LYS A 155 -15.49 -22.62 -4.57
N LEU A 156 -15.10 -21.35 -4.76
CA LEU A 156 -14.92 -20.77 -6.09
C LEU A 156 -13.77 -21.45 -6.88
N LEU A 157 -12.69 -21.84 -6.19
CA LEU A 157 -11.60 -22.60 -6.80
C LEU A 157 -12.08 -23.98 -7.25
N GLU A 158 -12.80 -24.72 -6.41
CA GLU A 158 -13.37 -26.03 -6.77
C GLU A 158 -14.25 -25.95 -8.02
N ASP A 159 -15.11 -24.94 -8.09
CA ASP A 159 -16.11 -24.81 -9.15
C ASP A 159 -15.51 -24.31 -10.49
N HIS A 160 -14.36 -23.61 -10.46
CA HIS A 160 -13.88 -22.89 -11.64
C HIS A 160 -12.41 -23.10 -12.02
N ARG A 161 -11.52 -23.48 -11.09
CA ARG A 161 -10.07 -23.57 -11.34
C ARG A 161 -9.72 -24.44 -12.55
N PHE A 162 -10.28 -25.65 -12.59
CA PHE A 162 -9.91 -26.66 -13.59
C PHE A 162 -10.59 -26.47 -14.96
N ASN A 163 -11.49 -25.49 -15.06
CA ASN A 163 -12.14 -25.08 -16.31
C ASN A 163 -11.36 -23.97 -17.06
N HIS A 164 -10.22 -23.52 -16.52
CA HIS A 164 -9.41 -22.42 -17.07
C HIS A 164 -7.94 -22.84 -17.18
N LYS A 165 -7.21 -22.20 -18.09
CA LYS A 165 -5.79 -22.53 -18.34
C LYS A 165 -4.92 -22.28 -17.11
N ARG A 166 -5.11 -21.14 -16.45
CA ARG A 166 -4.41 -20.74 -15.22
C ARG A 166 -5.39 -20.06 -14.28
N ALA A 167 -5.16 -20.17 -12.99
CA ALA A 167 -5.85 -19.37 -11.98
C ALA A 167 -4.87 -18.49 -11.22
N PHE A 168 -5.33 -17.29 -10.92
CA PHE A 168 -4.61 -16.33 -10.10
C PHE A 168 -5.45 -16.02 -8.86
N ILE A 169 -4.81 -16.02 -7.69
CA ILE A 169 -5.38 -15.44 -6.48
C ILE A 169 -4.67 -14.11 -6.25
N VAL A 170 -5.43 -13.03 -6.08
CA VAL A 170 -4.89 -11.68 -5.89
C VAL A 170 -5.44 -11.09 -4.60
N THR A 171 -4.55 -10.68 -3.69
CA THR A 171 -4.94 -10.10 -2.40
C THR A 171 -3.89 -9.11 -1.88
N GLU A 172 -4.22 -8.38 -0.82
CA GLU A 172 -3.28 -7.58 -0.02
C GLU A 172 -2.85 -8.37 1.22
N SER A 173 -1.63 -8.18 1.70
CA SER A 173 -1.20 -8.78 2.98
C SER A 173 -1.72 -8.00 4.19
N LEU A 174 -1.75 -6.66 4.10
CA LEU A 174 -2.30 -5.73 5.08
C LEU A 174 -3.26 -4.76 4.36
N PHE A 175 -4.54 -4.83 4.69
CA PHE A 175 -5.56 -4.05 3.98
C PHE A 175 -5.59 -2.59 4.43
N SER A 176 -5.52 -1.69 3.44
CA SER A 176 -5.29 -0.28 3.68
C SER A 176 -6.34 0.41 4.56
N MET A 177 -7.62 0.03 4.49
CA MET A 177 -8.71 0.78 5.15
C MET A 177 -9.14 0.20 6.50
N ASP A 178 -9.05 -1.11 6.67
CA ASP A 178 -9.46 -1.83 7.89
C ASP A 178 -8.25 -2.18 8.77
N GLY A 179 -7.05 -2.21 8.19
CA GLY A 179 -5.82 -2.51 8.90
C GLY A 179 -5.73 -3.96 9.38
N ASP A 180 -6.58 -4.85 8.88
CA ASP A 180 -6.52 -6.27 9.15
C ASP A 180 -5.61 -7.00 8.15
N LEU A 181 -5.19 -8.19 8.55
CA LEU A 181 -4.21 -8.99 7.84
C LEU A 181 -4.89 -10.12 7.07
N CYS A 182 -4.35 -10.44 5.90
CA CYS A 182 -4.73 -11.64 5.17
C CYS A 182 -4.32 -12.90 5.97
N PRO A 183 -5.16 -13.95 6.04
CA PRO A 183 -4.78 -15.27 6.56
C PRO A 183 -3.81 -15.97 5.60
N LEU A 184 -2.57 -15.47 5.55
CA LEU A 184 -1.60 -15.77 4.48
C LEU A 184 -1.11 -17.22 4.52
N LYS A 185 -0.97 -17.82 5.71
CA LYS A 185 -0.55 -19.22 5.86
C LYS A 185 -1.56 -20.16 5.22
N GLU A 186 -2.83 -20.01 5.59
CA GLU A 186 -3.95 -20.78 5.08
C GLU A 186 -4.18 -20.51 3.59
N LEU A 187 -3.96 -19.27 3.13
CA LEU A 187 -4.05 -18.93 1.71
C LEU A 187 -2.97 -19.63 0.88
N VAL A 188 -1.74 -19.74 1.39
CA VAL A 188 -0.65 -20.47 0.74
C VAL A 188 -0.96 -21.97 0.65
N GLU A 189 -1.55 -22.57 1.69
CA GLU A 189 -2.00 -23.97 1.61
C GLU A 189 -3.07 -24.14 0.53
N LEU A 190 -4.03 -23.22 0.47
CA LEU A 190 -5.11 -23.25 -0.51
C LEU A 190 -4.59 -23.07 -1.95
N LYS A 191 -3.67 -22.13 -2.18
CA LYS A 191 -3.10 -21.90 -3.53
C LYS A 191 -2.31 -23.11 -4.01
N LYS A 192 -1.60 -23.81 -3.12
CA LYS A 192 -0.92 -25.08 -3.44
C LYS A 192 -1.91 -26.17 -3.82
N LYS A 193 -2.96 -26.38 -3.01
CA LYS A 193 -4.01 -27.39 -3.26
C LYS A 193 -4.65 -27.26 -4.63
N PHE A 194 -4.87 -26.03 -5.10
CA PHE A 194 -5.54 -25.75 -6.37
C PHE A 194 -4.59 -25.31 -7.50
N GLU A 195 -3.27 -25.44 -7.32
CA GLU A 195 -2.26 -25.02 -8.30
C GLU A 195 -2.53 -23.61 -8.85
N ALA A 196 -2.87 -22.69 -7.95
CA ALA A 196 -3.16 -21.30 -8.28
C ALA A 196 -1.93 -20.43 -8.04
N PHE A 197 -1.76 -19.40 -8.88
CA PHE A 197 -0.68 -18.43 -8.78
C PHE A 197 -1.07 -17.28 -7.84
N LEU A 198 -0.32 -17.06 -6.77
CA LEU A 198 -0.60 -16.04 -5.76
C LEU A 198 0.15 -14.74 -6.09
N ILE A 199 -0.62 -13.67 -6.33
CA ILE A 199 -0.14 -12.28 -6.41
C ILE A 199 -0.48 -11.59 -5.09
N LEU A 200 0.53 -11.23 -4.31
CA LEU A 200 0.38 -10.59 -3.01
C LEU A 200 0.85 -9.13 -3.06
N ASP A 201 -0.05 -8.20 -2.78
CA ASP A 201 0.29 -6.79 -2.60
C ASP A 201 0.68 -6.52 -1.13
N GLU A 202 1.96 -6.24 -0.91
CA GLU A 202 2.56 -5.97 0.39
C GLU A 202 2.80 -4.47 0.60
N ALA A 203 2.16 -3.59 -0.17
CA ALA A 203 2.45 -2.16 -0.13
C ALA A 203 2.28 -1.54 1.27
N HIS A 204 1.35 -2.03 2.10
CA HIS A 204 1.17 -1.56 3.48
C HIS A 204 1.95 -2.36 4.53
N ALA A 205 2.53 -3.50 4.17
CA ALA A 205 3.21 -4.40 5.10
C ALA A 205 4.73 -4.33 4.99
N ILE A 206 5.28 -4.01 3.81
CA ILE A 206 6.71 -3.76 3.64
C ILE A 206 7.19 -2.67 4.60
N GLY A 207 8.32 -2.91 5.23
CA GLY A 207 8.91 -2.07 6.27
C GLY A 207 8.22 -2.17 7.63
N VAL A 208 7.01 -2.73 7.73
CA VAL A 208 6.23 -2.88 8.97
C VAL A 208 6.42 -4.27 9.59
N TYR A 209 6.35 -5.32 8.76
CA TYR A 209 6.40 -6.72 9.18
C TYR A 209 7.66 -7.43 8.67
N GLY A 210 8.05 -8.49 9.38
CA GLY A 210 9.25 -9.27 9.09
C GLY A 210 10.51 -8.71 9.75
N GLN A 211 11.45 -9.61 10.04
CA GLN A 211 12.70 -9.25 10.72
C GLN A 211 13.50 -8.23 9.92
N LYS A 212 13.58 -8.38 8.59
CA LYS A 212 14.26 -7.43 7.70
C LYS A 212 13.30 -6.40 7.11
N GLY A 213 12.03 -6.41 7.50
CA GLY A 213 11.01 -5.48 7.01
C GLY A 213 10.55 -5.80 5.58
N LEU A 214 10.56 -7.06 5.14
CA LEU A 214 10.16 -7.43 3.78
C LEU A 214 8.65 -7.71 3.64
N GLY A 215 7.88 -7.60 4.73
CA GLY A 215 6.43 -7.76 4.72
C GLY A 215 5.95 -9.00 5.48
N LEU A 216 4.65 -9.25 5.40
CA LEU A 216 3.98 -10.33 6.12
C LEU A 216 4.41 -11.71 5.64
N ALA A 217 4.75 -11.85 4.35
CA ALA A 217 5.33 -13.08 3.82
C ALA A 217 6.68 -13.41 4.48
N GLU A 218 7.49 -12.42 4.86
CA GLU A 218 8.70 -12.66 5.66
C GLU A 218 8.36 -13.05 7.10
N GLU A 219 7.46 -12.30 7.76
CA GLU A 219 7.01 -12.57 9.13
C GLU A 219 6.58 -14.03 9.32
N TYR A 220 5.91 -14.61 8.32
CA TYR A 220 5.44 -15.99 8.36
C TYR A 220 6.37 -17.01 7.67
N SER A 221 7.57 -16.59 7.24
CA SER A 221 8.52 -17.45 6.52
C SER A 221 7.96 -18.07 5.22
N LEU A 222 7.13 -17.31 4.52
CA LEU A 222 6.42 -17.69 3.29
C LEU A 222 6.94 -16.99 2.02
N LEU A 223 8.05 -16.23 2.07
CA LEU A 223 8.60 -15.53 0.91
C LEU A 223 8.78 -16.42 -0.33
N LYS A 224 9.23 -17.67 -0.14
CA LYS A 224 9.41 -18.65 -1.22
C LYS A 224 8.08 -19.17 -1.77
N GLU A 225 7.04 -19.16 -0.94
CA GLU A 225 5.74 -19.73 -1.24
C GLU A 225 4.83 -18.77 -1.99
N VAL A 226 5.07 -17.46 -1.90
CA VAL A 226 4.35 -16.45 -2.68
C VAL A 226 4.97 -16.33 -4.07
N ASP A 227 4.14 -16.42 -5.11
CA ASP A 227 4.61 -16.51 -6.49
C ASP A 227 5.06 -15.14 -7.04
N LEU A 228 4.33 -14.07 -6.67
CA LEU A 228 4.70 -12.69 -6.97
C LEU A 228 4.33 -11.77 -5.80
N ILE A 229 5.30 -10.98 -5.34
CA ILE A 229 5.11 -9.93 -4.33
C ILE A 229 5.19 -8.56 -4.98
N ILE A 230 4.28 -7.66 -4.63
CA ILE A 230 4.30 -6.25 -5.02
C ILE A 230 4.61 -5.41 -3.79
N GLY A 231 5.63 -4.57 -3.88
CA GLY A 231 5.99 -3.59 -2.84
C GLY A 231 5.96 -2.15 -3.38
N THR A 232 5.92 -1.16 -2.49
CA THR A 232 6.02 0.26 -2.89
C THR A 232 7.10 1.01 -2.13
N PHE A 233 7.80 1.89 -2.84
CA PHE A 233 8.74 2.83 -2.23
C PHE A 233 8.03 4.02 -1.57
N GLY A 234 6.77 4.31 -1.95
CA GLY A 234 6.04 5.51 -1.57
C GLY A 234 5.34 5.50 -0.21
N LYS A 235 5.66 4.53 0.65
CA LYS A 235 5.06 4.37 1.99
C LYS A 235 6.17 4.25 3.03
N ALA A 236 6.33 3.08 3.69
CA ALA A 236 7.36 2.87 4.70
C ALA A 236 8.79 3.18 4.21
N LEU A 237 9.04 3.09 2.90
CA LEU A 237 10.32 3.37 2.27
C LEU A 237 10.56 4.86 1.96
N GLY A 238 9.59 5.75 2.23
CA GLY A 238 9.78 7.20 2.22
C GLY A 238 10.12 7.85 0.89
N SER A 239 10.00 7.15 -0.23
CA SER A 239 10.44 7.63 -1.56
C SER A 239 9.31 7.53 -2.59
N TYR A 240 9.58 7.11 -3.83
CA TYR A 240 8.59 7.02 -4.89
C TYR A 240 8.87 5.84 -5.84
N GLY A 241 7.79 5.25 -6.35
CA GLY A 241 7.82 4.06 -7.20
C GLY A 241 7.29 2.80 -6.52
N ALA A 242 7.46 1.68 -7.21
CA ALA A 242 7.13 0.35 -6.73
C ALA A 242 8.04 -0.70 -7.34
N PHE A 243 7.90 -1.93 -6.87
CA PHE A 243 8.62 -3.05 -7.42
C PHE A 243 7.76 -4.32 -7.37
N ALA A 244 8.08 -5.26 -8.24
CA ALA A 244 7.62 -6.64 -8.18
C ALA A 244 8.80 -7.54 -7.89
N VAL A 245 8.58 -8.61 -7.14
CA VAL A 245 9.54 -9.70 -6.95
C VAL A 245 8.88 -11.02 -7.29
N ALA A 246 9.50 -11.79 -8.18
CA ALA A 246 8.98 -13.08 -8.64
C ALA A 246 10.12 -13.95 -9.21
N GLU A 247 9.80 -15.17 -9.64
CA GLU A 247 10.73 -15.98 -10.44
C GLU A 247 11.14 -15.25 -11.73
N GLU A 248 12.31 -15.60 -12.25
CA GLU A 248 12.92 -14.92 -13.40
C GLU A 248 11.99 -14.89 -14.61
N GLU A 249 11.35 -16.01 -14.93
CA GLU A 249 10.46 -16.12 -16.08
C GLU A 249 9.22 -15.22 -15.94
N VAL A 250 8.77 -14.99 -14.70
CA VAL A 250 7.64 -14.08 -14.43
C VAL A 250 8.09 -12.64 -14.69
N ILE A 251 9.25 -12.24 -14.19
CA ILE A 251 9.82 -10.91 -14.44
C ILE A 251 10.05 -10.68 -15.94
N ASP A 252 10.56 -11.67 -16.66
CA ASP A 252 10.79 -11.55 -18.11
C ASP A 252 9.48 -11.39 -18.89
N VAL A 253 8.41 -12.10 -18.49
CA VAL A 253 7.07 -11.87 -19.04
C VAL A 253 6.59 -10.45 -18.78
N LEU A 254 6.83 -9.90 -17.58
CA LEU A 254 6.42 -8.54 -17.23
C LEU A 254 7.17 -7.50 -18.07
N ILE A 255 8.48 -7.63 -18.24
CA ILE A 255 9.30 -6.74 -19.08
C ILE A 255 8.73 -6.69 -20.51
N ASN A 256 8.27 -7.82 -21.04
CA ASN A 256 7.81 -7.94 -22.43
C ASN A 256 6.31 -7.67 -22.64
N LYS A 257 5.48 -7.68 -21.59
CA LYS A 257 4.02 -7.56 -21.74
C LYS A 257 3.36 -6.49 -20.87
N ALA A 258 3.97 -6.07 -19.76
CA ALA A 258 3.37 -5.09 -18.86
C ALA A 258 3.37 -3.70 -19.50
N ARG A 259 2.22 -3.28 -20.03
CA ARG A 259 2.08 -2.00 -20.74
C ARG A 259 2.46 -0.80 -19.88
N SER A 260 2.15 -0.83 -18.59
CA SER A 260 2.52 0.22 -17.63
C SER A 260 4.01 0.26 -17.30
N PHE A 261 4.79 -0.75 -17.70
CA PHE A 261 6.25 -0.74 -17.67
C PHE A 261 6.82 -0.26 -19.01
N ILE A 262 6.30 -0.79 -20.12
CA ILE A 262 6.83 -0.54 -21.47
C ILE A 262 6.59 0.89 -21.93
N PHE A 263 5.38 1.43 -21.71
CA PHE A 263 4.92 2.68 -22.31
C PHE A 263 4.95 3.89 -21.36
N THR A 264 5.84 3.86 -20.37
CA THR A 264 6.05 4.98 -19.44
C THR A 264 7.52 5.37 -19.40
N THR A 265 7.79 6.66 -19.22
CA THR A 265 9.14 7.14 -18.86
C THR A 265 9.57 6.50 -17.54
N ALA A 266 10.84 6.09 -17.46
CA ALA A 266 11.41 5.50 -16.27
C ALA A 266 11.49 6.51 -15.10
N LEU A 267 11.51 6.03 -13.85
CA LEU A 267 11.78 6.86 -12.69
C LEU A 267 13.12 7.62 -12.85
N PRO A 268 13.19 8.89 -12.39
CA PRO A 268 14.43 9.64 -12.38
C PRO A 268 15.56 8.91 -11.61
N PRO A 269 16.81 8.90 -12.10
CA PRO A 269 17.91 8.22 -11.42
C PRO A 269 18.13 8.65 -9.96
N VAL A 270 17.90 9.92 -9.63
CA VAL A 270 17.95 10.40 -8.23
C VAL A 270 16.94 9.70 -7.31
N ILE A 271 15.74 9.36 -7.82
CA ILE A 271 14.73 8.61 -7.08
C ILE A 271 15.14 7.14 -6.93
N VAL A 272 15.77 6.56 -7.97
CA VAL A 272 16.31 5.19 -7.90
C VAL A 272 17.45 5.10 -6.87
N ALA A 273 18.32 6.10 -6.80
CA ALA A 273 19.35 6.21 -5.77
C ALA A 273 18.75 6.30 -4.35
N ALA A 274 17.70 7.10 -4.17
CA ALA A 274 16.97 7.20 -2.91
C ALA A 274 16.36 5.85 -2.52
N ASN A 275 15.75 5.13 -3.46
CA ASN A 275 15.19 3.80 -3.25
C ASN A 275 16.26 2.78 -2.86
N LEU A 276 17.43 2.80 -3.50
CA LEU A 276 18.54 1.91 -3.17
C LEU A 276 19.01 2.09 -1.73
N LYS A 277 19.09 3.35 -1.26
CA LYS A 277 19.45 3.66 0.13
C LYS A 277 18.34 3.27 1.10
N ALA A 278 17.09 3.59 0.80
CA ALA A 278 15.94 3.20 1.64
C ALA A 278 15.82 1.68 1.79
N VAL A 279 15.96 0.92 0.70
CA VAL A 279 15.96 -0.55 0.74
C VAL A 279 17.16 -1.10 1.51
N SER A 280 18.32 -0.45 1.43
CA SER A 280 19.52 -0.86 2.18
C SER A 280 19.35 -0.68 3.69
N LEU A 281 18.59 0.33 4.11
CA LEU A 281 18.28 0.58 5.52
C LEU A 281 17.24 -0.39 6.10
N LEU A 282 16.38 -1.00 5.27
CA LEU A 282 15.26 -1.83 5.77
C LEU A 282 15.65 -2.84 6.87
N PRO A 283 16.72 -3.66 6.71
CA PRO A 283 17.10 -4.61 7.75
C PRO A 283 17.54 -3.96 9.07
N GLU A 284 17.99 -2.72 9.04
CA GLU A 284 18.50 -1.98 10.20
C GLU A 284 17.37 -1.32 11.03
N LEU A 285 16.15 -1.24 10.49
CA LEU A 285 15.00 -0.57 11.11
C LEU A 285 14.21 -1.46 12.08
N GLU A 286 14.85 -2.46 12.68
CA GLU A 286 14.17 -3.38 13.60
C GLU A 286 13.60 -2.65 14.82
N ASN A 287 14.35 -1.71 15.39
CA ASN A 287 13.90 -0.92 16.54
C ASN A 287 12.68 -0.07 16.21
N GLU A 288 12.67 0.59 15.05
CA GLU A 288 11.55 1.39 14.55
C GLU A 288 10.31 0.53 14.30
N ARG A 289 10.48 -0.68 13.74
CA ARG A 289 9.41 -1.66 13.57
C ARG A 289 8.83 -2.10 14.91
N GLN A 290 9.68 -2.49 15.86
CA GLN A 290 9.24 -2.94 17.19
C GLN A 290 8.52 -1.82 17.94
N LYS A 291 9.04 -0.59 17.88
CA LYS A 291 8.38 0.60 18.45
C LYS A 291 7.00 0.81 17.82
N LEU A 292 6.90 0.76 16.49
CA LEU A 292 5.62 0.91 15.80
C LEU A 292 4.61 -0.18 16.19
N ARG A 293 5.03 -1.45 16.24
CA ARG A 293 4.17 -2.57 16.65
C ARG A 293 3.69 -2.41 18.09
N ALA A 294 4.57 -2.04 19.02
CA ALA A 294 4.21 -1.81 20.41
C ALA A 294 3.23 -0.62 20.57
N LEU A 295 3.46 0.47 19.82
CA LEU A 295 2.56 1.63 19.79
C LEU A 295 1.19 1.26 19.22
N ALA A 296 1.16 0.51 18.11
CA ALA A 296 -0.05 0.07 17.46
C ALA A 296 -0.86 -0.90 18.33
N PHE A 297 -0.19 -1.86 18.96
CA PHE A 297 -0.82 -2.77 19.92
C PHE A 297 -1.48 -1.99 21.06
N TRP A 298 -0.72 -1.10 21.73
CA TRP A 298 -1.27 -0.29 22.83
C TRP A 298 -2.43 0.59 22.37
N PHE A 299 -2.31 1.26 21.23
CA PHE A 299 -3.36 2.16 20.74
C PHE A 299 -4.63 1.38 20.39
N ARG A 300 -4.50 0.20 19.78
CA ARG A 300 -5.64 -0.69 19.48
C ARG A 300 -6.28 -1.20 20.75
N GLU A 301 -5.49 -1.69 21.71
CA GLU A 301 -5.97 -2.16 23.02
C GLU A 301 -6.74 -1.05 23.76
N SER A 302 -6.24 0.18 23.73
CA SER A 302 -6.88 1.36 24.33
C SER A 302 -8.24 1.69 23.70
N LEU A 303 -8.50 1.21 22.49
CA LEU A 303 -9.78 1.34 21.78
C LEU A 303 -10.62 0.04 21.81
N GLY A 304 -10.19 -0.99 22.55
CA GLY A 304 -10.87 -2.29 22.60
C GLY A 304 -10.70 -3.13 21.32
N LEU A 305 -9.69 -2.85 20.51
CA LEU A 305 -9.37 -3.56 19.27
C LEU A 305 -8.19 -4.52 19.47
N SER A 306 -8.21 -5.67 18.79
CA SER A 306 -7.12 -6.64 18.80
C SER A 306 -6.08 -6.38 17.70
N GLY A 307 -4.88 -6.94 17.85
CA GLY A 307 -3.81 -6.91 16.85
C GLY A 307 -2.85 -5.74 17.00
N ASP A 308 -1.92 -5.62 16.06
CA ASP A 308 -0.76 -4.71 16.14
C ASP A 308 -0.50 -3.93 14.84
N SER A 309 -1.48 -3.93 13.94
CA SER A 309 -1.40 -3.19 12.69
C SER A 309 -1.36 -1.69 12.92
N PRO A 310 -0.47 -0.95 12.25
CA PRO A 310 -0.35 0.50 12.40
C PRO A 310 -1.52 1.27 11.77
N ILE A 311 -2.44 0.58 11.10
CA ILE A 311 -3.65 1.14 10.53
C ILE A 311 -4.81 0.81 11.48
N VAL A 312 -5.44 1.83 12.04
CA VAL A 312 -6.52 1.67 13.01
C VAL A 312 -7.77 2.41 12.51
N PRO A 313 -8.81 1.67 12.08
CA PRO A 313 -10.05 2.28 11.63
C PRO A 313 -10.94 2.65 12.81
N ILE A 314 -11.53 3.85 12.76
CA ILE A 314 -12.60 4.29 13.65
C ILE A 314 -13.84 4.47 12.78
N ILE A 315 -14.73 3.48 12.79
CA ILE A 315 -15.91 3.44 11.92
C ILE A 315 -17.00 4.35 12.49
N LEU A 316 -17.50 5.28 11.67
CA LEU A 316 -18.47 6.30 12.06
C LEU A 316 -19.78 6.23 11.26
N GLY A 317 -19.81 5.41 10.22
CA GLY A 317 -20.99 5.16 9.40
C GLY A 317 -21.24 6.26 8.37
N GLU A 318 -21.82 7.37 8.82
CA GLU A 318 -22.25 8.49 7.96
C GLU A 318 -21.10 9.45 7.61
N ASN A 319 -21.17 10.04 6.40
CA ASN A 319 -20.14 10.96 5.90
C ASN A 319 -20.05 12.24 6.75
N GLU A 320 -21.19 12.77 7.15
CA GLU A 320 -21.36 13.97 7.97
C GLU A 320 -20.67 13.79 9.31
N ARG A 321 -20.89 12.65 9.96
CA ARG A 321 -20.27 12.35 11.24
C ARG A 321 -18.75 12.19 11.12
N ALA A 322 -18.28 11.48 10.10
CA ALA A 322 -16.85 11.34 9.87
C ALA A 322 -16.17 12.69 9.60
N LEU A 323 -16.82 13.58 8.84
CA LEU A 323 -16.36 14.94 8.61
C LEU A 323 -16.32 15.77 9.91
N ALA A 324 -17.40 15.75 10.70
CA ALA A 324 -17.46 16.50 11.95
C ALA A 324 -16.39 16.04 12.95
N ALA A 325 -16.15 14.72 13.05
CA ALA A 325 -15.09 14.18 13.90
C ALA A 325 -13.69 14.60 13.41
N SER A 326 -13.46 14.55 12.09
CA SER A 326 -12.21 14.98 11.46
C SER A 326 -11.92 16.47 11.71
N GLU A 327 -12.94 17.32 11.60
CA GLU A 327 -12.85 18.76 11.86
C GLU A 327 -12.56 19.06 13.34
N LYS A 328 -13.27 18.41 14.26
CA LYS A 328 -13.02 18.56 15.70
C LYS A 328 -11.61 18.13 16.09
N LEU A 329 -11.10 17.03 15.51
CA LEU A 329 -9.71 16.60 15.71
C LEU A 329 -8.69 17.61 15.16
N PHE A 330 -8.99 18.23 14.01
CA PHE A 330 -8.17 19.28 13.45
C PHE A 330 -8.05 20.48 14.39
N GLU A 331 -9.15 20.89 15.02
CA GLU A 331 -9.17 21.97 16.01
C GLU A 331 -8.34 21.64 17.26
N THR A 332 -8.27 20.36 17.64
CA THR A 332 -7.52 19.88 18.81
C THR A 332 -6.10 19.41 18.49
N GLY A 333 -5.56 19.70 17.31
CA GLY A 333 -4.14 19.44 16.99
C GLY A 333 -3.85 18.14 16.24
N PHE A 334 -4.86 17.45 15.69
CA PHE A 334 -4.68 16.19 14.96
C PHE A 334 -5.16 16.29 13.52
N PHE A 335 -4.34 15.83 12.58
CA PHE A 335 -4.76 15.70 11.18
C PHE A 335 -5.15 14.25 10.87
N VAL A 336 -6.46 13.98 10.88
CA VAL A 336 -7.05 12.67 10.51
C VAL A 336 -8.20 12.89 9.55
N PRO A 337 -7.99 12.77 8.22
CA PRO A 337 -9.03 13.04 7.25
C PRO A 337 -10.13 11.96 7.26
N ALA A 338 -11.38 12.38 7.07
CA ALA A 338 -12.52 11.47 6.91
C ALA A 338 -12.43 10.67 5.59
N ILE A 339 -12.39 9.35 5.70
CA ILE A 339 -12.47 8.41 4.59
C ILE A 339 -13.94 8.09 4.30
N ARG A 340 -14.34 8.27 3.04
CA ARG A 340 -15.73 8.21 2.58
C ARG A 340 -15.80 7.51 1.21
N PRO A 341 -16.99 7.05 0.76
CA PRO A 341 -17.16 6.53 -0.59
C PRO A 341 -16.56 7.44 -1.67
N PRO A 342 -16.00 6.88 -2.76
CA PRO A 342 -15.96 5.45 -3.11
C PRO A 342 -14.80 4.67 -2.47
N THR A 343 -13.98 5.29 -1.60
CA THR A 343 -12.81 4.64 -0.99
C THR A 343 -13.21 3.51 -0.03
N VAL A 344 -14.34 3.66 0.65
CA VAL A 344 -14.97 2.65 1.51
C VAL A 344 -16.44 2.47 1.09
N PRO A 345 -17.09 1.34 1.40
CA PRO A 345 -18.51 1.12 1.13
C PRO A 345 -19.42 2.22 1.72
N GLN A 346 -20.58 2.41 1.10
CA GLN A 346 -21.62 3.32 1.61
C GLN A 346 -21.99 2.94 3.06
N GLY A 347 -22.17 3.94 3.94
CA GLY A 347 -22.53 3.69 5.34
C GLY A 347 -21.39 3.16 6.20
N THR A 348 -20.14 3.18 5.72
CA THR A 348 -18.95 2.75 6.49
C THR A 348 -17.86 3.82 6.53
N ALA A 349 -18.26 5.10 6.44
CA ALA A 349 -17.35 6.23 6.56
C ALA A 349 -16.60 6.16 7.91
N ARG A 350 -15.34 6.58 7.91
CA ARG A 350 -14.43 6.33 9.03
C ARG A 350 -13.32 7.36 9.11
N LEU A 351 -12.68 7.43 10.27
CA LEU A 351 -11.33 7.97 10.38
C LEU A 351 -10.36 6.79 10.25
N ARG A 352 -9.31 6.95 9.44
CA ARG A 352 -8.25 5.95 9.29
C ARG A 352 -7.00 6.51 9.97
N VAL A 353 -6.74 6.09 11.19
CA VAL A 353 -5.52 6.45 11.93
C VAL A 353 -4.37 5.61 11.38
N SER A 354 -3.30 6.29 10.95
CA SER A 354 -2.06 5.67 10.49
C SER A 354 -0.94 6.07 11.43
N LEU A 355 -0.48 5.11 12.22
CA LEU A 355 0.61 5.29 13.18
C LEU A 355 1.96 5.17 12.46
N THR A 356 2.98 5.89 12.93
CA THR A 356 4.35 5.80 12.40
C THR A 356 5.35 5.63 13.54
N ALA A 357 6.53 5.08 13.24
CA ALA A 357 7.61 4.87 14.20
C ALA A 357 8.15 6.18 14.82
N GLN A 358 7.88 7.32 14.18
CA GLN A 358 8.25 8.65 14.67
C GLN A 358 7.29 9.19 15.74
N MET A 359 6.12 8.55 15.94
CA MET A 359 5.16 8.98 16.95
C MET A 359 5.57 8.48 18.33
N GLU A 360 5.24 9.30 19.33
CA GLU A 360 5.36 8.93 20.74
C GLU A 360 3.98 8.61 21.31
N LYS A 361 3.96 7.64 22.22
CA LYS A 361 2.73 7.19 22.92
C LYS A 361 1.96 8.36 23.54
N ASP A 362 2.69 9.28 24.20
CA ASP A 362 2.08 10.39 24.92
C ASP A 362 1.29 11.34 24.02
N ALA A 363 1.72 11.51 22.77
CA ALA A 363 1.03 12.36 21.79
C ALA A 363 -0.34 11.80 21.37
N LEU A 364 -0.62 10.52 21.65
CA LEU A 364 -1.84 9.84 21.26
C LEU A 364 -2.89 9.74 22.38
N PHE A 365 -2.56 10.01 23.64
CA PHE A 365 -3.55 9.97 24.74
C PHE A 365 -4.78 10.85 24.46
N PRO A 366 -4.65 12.12 24.03
CA PRO A 366 -5.83 12.94 23.76
C PRO A 366 -6.72 12.39 22.63
N LEU A 367 -6.13 11.63 21.69
CA LEU A 367 -6.90 10.96 20.65
C LEU A 367 -7.68 9.76 21.21
N VAL A 368 -7.10 8.98 22.12
CA VAL A 368 -7.80 7.88 22.79
C VAL A 368 -9.02 8.40 23.54
N ASP A 369 -8.85 9.48 24.32
CA ASP A 369 -9.96 10.11 25.05
C ASP A 369 -11.06 10.61 24.11
N PHE A 370 -10.67 11.29 23.03
CA PHE A 370 -11.59 11.76 22.00
C PHE A 370 -12.42 10.63 21.39
N VAL A 371 -11.78 9.51 21.04
CA VAL A 371 -12.46 8.36 20.45
C VAL A 371 -13.39 7.71 21.48
N GLY A 372 -12.95 7.60 22.73
CA GLY A 372 -13.79 7.13 23.84
C GLY A 372 -15.08 7.93 23.97
N ASP A 373 -15.01 9.26 23.89
CA ASP A 373 -16.18 10.13 23.95
C ASP A 373 -17.06 10.08 22.69
N LEU A 374 -16.44 9.91 21.52
CA LEU A 374 -17.16 9.70 20.26
C LEU A 374 -17.97 8.40 20.27
N CYS A 375 -17.48 7.37 20.97
CA CYS A 375 -18.18 6.10 21.17
C CYS A 375 -19.29 6.18 22.22
N LYS A 376 -19.21 7.06 23.22
CA LYS A 376 -20.30 7.28 24.21
C LYS A 376 -21.49 8.07 23.64
N THR A 377 -21.26 8.77 22.53
CA THR A 377 -22.27 9.57 21.81
C THR A 377 -22.83 8.82 20.60
N LEU A 378 -22.41 7.56 20.39
CA LEU A 378 -23.13 6.53 19.62
C LEU A 378 -24.34 6.05 20.40
#